data_AF-A0A1I4X9M5-F1
#
_entry.id   AF-A0A1I4X9M5-F1
#
_cell.length_a   1.000
_cell.length_b   1.000
_cell.length_c   1.000
_cell.angle_alpha   90.00
_cell.angle_beta   90.00
_cell.angle_gamma   90.00
#
_symmetry.space_group_name_H-M   'P 1'
#
loop_
_entity.id
_entity.type
_entity.pdbx_description
1 polymer ?
#
loop_
_entity_poly.entity_id
_entity_poly.type
_entity_poly.pdbx_seq_one_letter_code
_entity_poly.pdbx_strand_id
1 'polypeptide(L)' 'MSRLRAFWEFVRELAGERDYERYLEHCAAHHPGEPVMSERVFWRERTDRQDREPSARCC' A
#
# COMPACT_ATOMS: atom_id res chain seq x y z
N MET A 1 12.61 19.45 -11.34
CA MET A 1 12.28 18.15 -11.94
C MET A 1 11.95 17.16 -10.84
N SER A 2 10.63 16.96 -10.66
CA SER A 2 9.88 15.95 -9.89
C SER A 2 10.55 15.25 -8.69
N ARG A 3 10.63 15.94 -7.54
CA ARG A 3 10.81 15.30 -6.21
C ARG A 3 9.79 14.18 -5.96
N LEU A 4 8.60 14.31 -6.58
CA LEU A 4 7.55 13.30 -6.58
C LEU A 4 8.03 11.97 -7.15
N ARG A 5 8.86 11.95 -8.21
CA ARG A 5 9.30 10.71 -8.86
C ARG A 5 10.34 9.96 -8.04
N ALA A 6 11.31 10.68 -7.46
CA ALA A 6 12.29 10.09 -6.55
C ALA A 6 11.63 9.59 -5.26
N PHE A 7 10.67 10.35 -4.73
CA PHE A 7 9.82 9.91 -3.64
C PHE A 7 9.03 8.66 -4.02
N TRP A 8 8.49 8.57 -5.25
CA TRP A 8 7.73 7.41 -5.71
C TRP A 8 8.57 6.13 -5.88
N GLU A 9 9.79 6.25 -6.40
CA GLU A 9 10.75 5.12 -6.48
C GLU A 9 11.17 4.67 -5.08
N PHE A 10 11.50 5.60 -4.19
CA PHE A 10 11.79 5.32 -2.79
C PHE A 10 10.59 4.70 -2.07
N VAL A 11 9.38 5.15 -2.41
CA VAL A 11 8.13 4.58 -1.91
C VAL A 11 7.97 3.16 -2.41
N ARG A 12 8.31 2.83 -3.66
CA ARG A 12 8.24 1.47 -4.21
C ARG A 12 9.23 0.51 -3.56
N GLU A 13 10.46 0.96 -3.36
CA GLU A 13 11.51 0.13 -2.74
C GLU A 13 11.17 -0.15 -1.26
N LEU A 14 10.72 0.87 -0.53
CA LEU A 14 10.23 0.70 0.83
C LEU A 14 8.85 0.03 0.93
N ALA A 15 7.98 0.16 -0.06
CA ALA A 15 6.69 -0.53 -0.08
C ALA A 15 6.93 -2.05 -0.15
N GLY A 16 7.93 -2.49 -0.93
CA GLY A 16 8.31 -3.90 -0.98
C GLY A 16 8.70 -4.50 0.38
N GLU A 17 9.40 -3.74 1.24
CA GLU A 17 9.87 -4.23 2.54
C GLU A 17 9.03 -3.77 3.76
N ARG A 18 8.25 -2.69 3.63
CA ARG A 18 7.55 -2.00 4.73
C ARG A 18 6.15 -1.49 4.35
N ASP A 19 5.48 -2.11 3.37
CA ASP A 19 4.11 -1.75 2.92
C ASP A 19 3.14 -1.58 4.11
N TYR A 20 3.25 -2.42 5.14
CA TYR A 20 2.43 -2.34 6.34
C TYR A 20 2.77 -1.13 7.24
N GLU A 21 4.05 -0.80 7.44
CA GLU A 21 4.41 0.39 8.22
C GLU A 21 4.00 1.68 7.53
N ARG A 22 4.13 1.75 6.20
CA ARG A 22 3.64 2.91 5.43
C ARG A 22 2.12 3.05 5.55
N TYR A 23 1.39 1.93 5.58
CA TYR A 23 -0.05 1.96 5.87
C TYR A 23 -0.34 2.52 7.26
N LEU A 24 0.44 2.13 8.28
CA LEU A 24 0.32 2.67 9.63
C LEU A 24 0.65 4.16 9.70
N GLU A 25 1.73 4.62 9.06
CA GLU A 25 2.08 6.05 8.99
C GLU A 25 0.99 6.87 8.28
N HIS A 26 0.43 6.32 7.19
CA HIS A 26 -0.66 6.95 6.46
C HIS A 26 -1.94 7.04 7.31
N CYS A 27 -2.32 5.96 7.98
CA CYS A 27 -3.44 5.96 8.92
C CYS A 27 -3.18 6.91 10.09
N ALA A 28 -1.96 6.97 10.62
CA ALA A 28 -1.62 7.90 11.69
C ALA A 28 -1.71 9.37 11.24
N ALA A 29 -1.34 9.66 9.99
CA ALA A 29 -1.37 11.01 9.44
C ALA A 29 -2.78 11.48 9.00
N HIS A 30 -3.60 10.58 8.46
CA HIS A 30 -4.90 10.92 7.86
C HIS A 30 -6.11 10.50 8.69
N HIS A 31 -5.97 9.47 9.53
CA HIS A 31 -7.04 8.85 10.32
C HIS A 31 -6.60 8.62 11.78
N PRO A 32 -6.21 9.67 12.52
CA PRO A 32 -5.83 9.52 13.92
C PRO A 32 -7.04 9.03 14.75
N GLY A 33 -6.99 7.77 15.19
CA GLY A 33 -8.01 7.15 16.05
C GLY A 33 -8.90 6.09 15.41
N GLU A 34 -8.76 5.86 14.10
CA GLU A 34 -9.45 4.75 13.42
C GLU A 34 -8.71 3.42 13.71
N PRO A 35 -9.42 2.30 13.95
CA PRO A 35 -8.77 1.00 14.08
C PRO A 35 -8.05 0.62 12.78
N VAL A 36 -6.72 0.59 12.84
CA VAL A 36 -5.87 0.12 11.76
C VAL A 36 -6.07 -1.38 11.53
N MET A 37 -6.07 -1.79 10.26
CA MET A 37 -6.08 -3.21 9.92
C MET A 37 -4.83 -3.90 10.46
N SER A 38 -5.00 -5.13 10.95
CA SER A 38 -3.84 -5.96 11.29
C SER A 38 -3.08 -6.38 10.04
N GLU A 39 -1.78 -6.63 10.18
CA GLU A 39 -0.87 -6.99 9.08
C GLU A 39 -1.42 -8.12 8.20
N ARG A 40 -1.96 -9.19 8.79
CA ARG A 40 -2.56 -10.30 8.02
C ARG A 40 -3.78 -9.88 7.20
N VAL A 41 -4.61 -9.00 7.76
CA VAL A 41 -5.81 -8.49 7.06
C VAL A 41 -5.38 -7.61 5.90
N PHE A 42 -4.38 -6.74 6.12
CA PHE A 42 -3.81 -5.90 5.07
C PHE A 42 -3.25 -6.72 3.90
N TRP A 43 -2.44 -7.75 4.17
CA TRP A 43 -1.91 -8.62 3.11
C TRP A 43 -3.00 -9.42 2.39
N ARG A 44 -4.01 -9.89 3.14
CA ARG A 44 -5.14 -10.61 2.57
C ARG A 44 -5.96 -9.72 1.64
N GLU A 45 -6.30 -8.51 2.06
CA GLU A 45 -7.08 -7.55 1.27
C GLU A 45 -6.30 -7.05 0.06
N ARG A 46 -4.99 -6.83 0.19
CA ARG A 46 -4.13 -6.50 -0.95
C ARG A 46 -4.10 -7.63 -1.99
N THR A 47 -4.01 -8.87 -1.53
CA THR A 47 -4.02 -10.06 -2.41
C THR A 47 -5.39 -10.22 -3.08
N ASP A 48 -6.46 -10.12 -2.30
CA ASP A 48 -7.84 -10.21 -2.78
C ASP A 48 -8.18 -9.07 -3.76
N ARG A 49 -7.67 -7.86 -3.56
CA ARG A 49 -7.80 -6.77 -4.54
C ARG A 49 -7.06 -7.10 -5.85
N GLN A 50 -5.85 -7.66 -5.77
CA GLN A 50 -5.11 -8.10 -6.97
C GLN A 50 -5.81 -9.27 -7.68
N ASP A 51 -6.49 -10.13 -6.94
CA ASP A 51 -7.26 -11.25 -7.48
C ASP A 51 -8.59 -10.81 -8.11
N ARG A 52 -9.27 -9.81 -7.51
CA ARG A 52 -10.52 -9.20 -8.03
C ARG A 52 -10.32 -8.21 -9.16
N GLU A 53 -9.17 -7.56 -9.20
CA GLU A 53 -8.70 -6.82 -10.37
C GLU A 53 -7.62 -7.64 -11.07
N PRO A 54 -7.95 -8.83 -11.63
CA PRO A 54 -7.05 -9.39 -12.60
C PRO A 54 -7.05 -8.33 -13.69
N SER A 55 -5.89 -7.73 -13.97
CA SER A 55 -5.71 -7.02 -15.22
C SER A 55 -5.88 -8.07 -16.32
N ALA A 56 -7.14 -8.39 -16.62
CA ALA A 56 -7.58 -9.27 -17.67
C ALA A 56 -7.25 -8.50 -18.95
N ARG A 57 -5.98 -8.53 -19.31
CA ARG A 57 -5.54 -8.46 -20.68
C ARG A 57 -6.04 -9.71 -21.36
N CYS A 58 -7.35 -9.77 -21.56
CA CYS A 58 -7.93 -10.60 -22.57
C CYS A 58 -7.61 -9.88 -23.88
N CYS A 59 -6.59 -10.39 -24.57
CA CYS A 59 -6.45 -10.19 -26.00
C CYS A 59 -7.65 -10.79 -26.73
#